data_AF-A0A5P1FVA7-F1
#
_entry.id   AF-A0A5P1FVA7-F1
#
_cell.length_a   1.000
_cell.length_b   1.000
_cell.length_c   1.000
_cell.angle_alpha   90.00
_cell.angle_beta   90.00
_cell.angle_gamma   90.00
#
_symmetry.space_group_name_H-M   'P 1'
#
loop_
_entity.id
_entity.type
_entity.pdbx_description
1 polymer ?
#
loop_
_entity_poly.entity_id
_entity_poly.type
_entity_poly.pdbx_seq_one_letter_code
_entity_poly.pdbx_strand_id
1 'polypeptide(L)'
;MLAENRVGILKGEFDVQSTFEGDNNVLMQQVSKALLAEYIAAQRKKAPFKGLGLEHMNGPCPVIPDNLTGYSLRSIKFQADVFFLRERDLLKRYVAEVSQYQAQGQSKEDAILLSYQLGEELARAFTERTILQTIIEAEMSSSGSLKDVLGLLRSMYALISIEEDSSFLQYGILSLVNFAAVKKEVMKLCSDLRPHALGIVSSFGVPDSFLSPIAFDWVEANSWGSPNSGNC
;
A
#
# COMPACT_ATOMS: atom_id res chain seq x y z
N MET A 1 -2.80 13.83 -30.07
CA MET A 1 -2.83 14.50 -28.76
C MET A 1 -2.93 13.55 -27.56
N LEU A 2 -4.06 12.86 -27.26
CA LEU A 2 -4.16 12.00 -26.04
C LEU A 2 -3.44 10.63 -26.09
N ALA A 3 -2.99 10.18 -27.26
CA ALA A 3 -2.22 8.94 -27.41
C ALA A 3 -0.70 9.16 -27.35
N GLU A 4 -0.23 10.39 -27.56
CA GLU A 4 1.21 10.74 -27.65
C GLU A 4 1.91 10.70 -26.29
N ASN A 5 1.17 10.97 -25.23
CA ASN A 5 1.59 10.84 -23.85
C ASN A 5 1.85 9.37 -23.44
N ARG A 6 1.47 8.38 -24.27
CA ARG A 6 1.69 6.92 -24.10
C ARG A 6 1.16 6.29 -22.81
N VAL A 7 0.69 7.07 -21.83
CA VAL A 7 0.14 6.59 -20.54
C VAL A 7 -0.99 5.60 -20.75
N GLY A 8 -1.93 5.87 -21.67
CA GLY A 8 -3.04 4.95 -21.94
C GLY A 8 -2.60 3.61 -22.54
N ILE A 9 -1.56 3.62 -23.37
CA ILE A 9 -0.99 2.40 -23.98
C ILE A 9 -0.26 1.59 -22.91
N LEU A 10 0.61 2.23 -22.13
CA LEU A 10 1.34 1.59 -21.03
C LEU A 10 0.38 1.02 -19.98
N LYS A 11 -0.69 1.75 -19.66
CA LYS A 11 -1.75 1.25 -18.77
C LYS A 11 -2.47 0.04 -19.37
N GLY A 12 -2.85 0.08 -20.64
CA GLY A 12 -3.52 -1.04 -21.31
C GLY A 12 -2.68 -2.31 -21.35
N GLU A 13 -1.35 -2.20 -21.54
CA GLU A 13 -0.43 -3.34 -21.45
C GLU A 13 -0.31 -3.88 -20.02
N PHE A 14 -0.28 -2.99 -19.02
CA PHE A 14 -0.24 -3.38 -17.60
C PHE A 14 -1.56 -4.01 -17.12
N ASP A 15 -2.71 -3.52 -17.58
CA ASP A 15 -4.03 -4.04 -17.20
C ASP A 15 -4.17 -5.54 -17.57
N VAL A 16 -3.51 -6.00 -18.65
CA VAL A 16 -3.43 -7.42 -18.99
C VAL A 16 -2.71 -8.22 -17.90
N GLN A 17 -1.67 -7.67 -17.27
CA GLN A 17 -0.91 -8.34 -16.21
C GLN A 17 -1.76 -8.61 -14.96
N SER A 18 -2.80 -7.79 -14.71
CA SER A 18 -3.74 -8.00 -13.60
C SER A 18 -4.59 -9.29 -13.71
N THR A 19 -4.55 -9.96 -14.86
CA THR A 19 -5.28 -11.20 -15.13
C THR A 19 -4.39 -12.36 -15.58
N PHE A 20 -3.14 -12.08 -15.96
CA PHE A 20 -2.26 -13.07 -16.60
C PHE A 20 -1.65 -14.08 -15.63
N GLU A 21 -1.32 -13.68 -14.39
CA GLU A 21 -0.69 -14.55 -13.38
C GLU A 21 -1.71 -15.16 -12.38
N GLY A 22 -3.00 -14.98 -12.67
CA GLY A 22 -4.12 -15.32 -11.81
C GLY A 22 -5.01 -14.11 -11.63
N ASP A 23 -6.32 -14.31 -11.57
CA ASP A 23 -7.26 -13.25 -11.19
C ASP A 23 -6.81 -12.68 -9.83
N ASN A 24 -6.57 -11.36 -9.76
CA ASN A 24 -6.15 -10.67 -8.54
C ASN A 24 -7.00 -11.07 -7.33
N ASN A 25 -8.30 -11.30 -7.52
CA ASN A 25 -9.19 -11.74 -6.45
C ASN A 25 -8.86 -13.16 -5.96
N VAL A 26 -8.46 -14.05 -6.87
CA VAL A 26 -8.00 -15.41 -6.54
C VAL A 26 -6.67 -15.36 -5.79
N LEU A 27 -5.74 -14.49 -6.20
CA LEU A 27 -4.46 -14.31 -5.51
C LEU A 27 -4.67 -13.75 -4.09
N MET A 28 -5.52 -12.73 -3.94
CA MET A 28 -5.89 -12.21 -2.61
C MET A 28 -6.55 -13.30 -1.75
N GLN A 29 -7.37 -14.16 -2.35
CA GLN A 29 -7.96 -15.29 -1.63
C GLN A 29 -6.91 -16.32 -1.19
N GLN A 30 -5.86 -16.56 -1.98
CA GLN A 30 -4.77 -17.45 -1.58
C GLN A 30 -3.98 -16.89 -0.39
N VAL A 31 -3.71 -15.58 -0.37
CA VAL A 31 -3.05 -14.90 0.75
C VAL A 31 -3.88 -15.02 2.02
N SER A 32 -5.17 -14.69 1.98
CA SER A 32 -6.03 -14.76 3.16
C SER A 32 -6.22 -16.20 3.68
N LYS A 33 -6.32 -17.19 2.78
CA LYS A 33 -6.31 -18.62 3.12
C LYS A 33 -5.02 -19.05 3.83
N ALA A 34 -3.86 -18.58 3.36
CA ALA A 34 -2.58 -18.89 4.00
C ALA A 34 -2.48 -18.29 5.41
N LEU A 35 -2.92 -17.04 5.58
CA LEU A 35 -2.97 -16.37 6.89
C LEU A 35 -3.91 -17.08 7.87
N LEU A 36 -5.10 -17.48 7.40
CA LEU A 36 -6.05 -18.27 8.19
C LEU A 36 -5.46 -19.62 8.61
N ALA A 37 -4.75 -20.30 7.71
CA ALA A 37 -4.10 -21.58 8.01
C ALA A 37 -3.01 -21.44 9.07
N GLU A 38 -2.13 -20.43 8.95
CA GLU A 38 -1.10 -20.12 9.96
C GLU A 38 -1.73 -19.77 11.30
N TYR A 39 -2.79 -18.96 11.31
CA TYR A 39 -3.52 -18.62 12.53
C TYR A 39 -4.11 -19.84 13.23
N ILE A 40 -4.82 -20.70 12.50
CA ILE A 40 -5.40 -21.92 13.07
C ILE A 40 -4.30 -22.86 13.56
N ALA A 41 -3.19 -22.99 12.82
CA ALA A 41 -2.08 -23.84 13.20
C ALA A 41 -1.41 -23.37 14.51
N ALA A 42 -1.16 -22.07 14.64
CA ALA A 42 -0.61 -21.45 15.85
C ALA A 42 -1.53 -21.68 17.07
N GLN A 43 -2.84 -21.44 16.90
CA GLN A 43 -3.84 -21.66 17.96
C GLN A 43 -3.91 -23.12 18.39
N ARG A 44 -3.98 -24.06 17.44
CA ARG A 44 -4.04 -25.51 17.74
C ARG A 44 -2.79 -26.01 18.46
N LYS A 45 -1.61 -25.55 18.05
CA LYS A 45 -0.33 -25.94 18.65
C LYS A 45 -0.01 -25.17 19.93
N LYS A 46 -0.80 -24.15 20.27
CA LYS A 46 -0.48 -23.16 21.33
C LYS A 46 0.95 -22.62 21.17
N ALA A 47 1.35 -22.40 19.92
CA ALA A 47 2.69 -21.99 19.54
C ALA A 47 2.68 -20.53 19.08
N PRO A 48 3.79 -19.80 19.24
CA PRO A 48 3.91 -18.47 18.65
C PRO A 48 3.86 -18.54 17.13
N PHE A 49 3.37 -17.46 16.51
CA PHE A 49 3.43 -17.22 15.07
C PHE A 49 4.89 -17.10 14.61
N LYS A 50 5.25 -17.73 13.48
CA LYS A 50 6.64 -17.76 12.96
C LYS A 50 6.74 -17.62 11.44
N GLY A 51 5.62 -17.39 10.78
CA GLY A 51 5.55 -17.31 9.33
C GLY A 51 4.74 -16.10 8.89
N LEU A 52 4.95 -15.73 7.63
CA LEU A 52 4.15 -14.72 6.95
C LEU A 52 4.22 -13.33 7.62
N GLY A 53 5.25 -13.02 8.40
CA GLY A 53 5.32 -11.72 9.06
C GLY A 53 4.26 -11.54 10.17
N LEU A 54 3.59 -12.61 10.62
CA LEU A 54 2.60 -12.57 11.71
C LEU A 54 3.25 -12.55 13.10
N GLU A 55 4.58 -12.42 13.21
CA GLU A 55 5.31 -12.42 14.48
C GLU A 55 4.89 -11.27 15.39
N HIS A 56 4.40 -10.15 14.84
CA HIS A 56 3.84 -9.03 15.63
C HIS A 56 2.63 -9.46 16.46
N MET A 57 1.94 -10.55 16.08
CA MET A 57 0.82 -11.11 16.83
C MET A 57 1.24 -11.72 18.18
N ASN A 58 2.52 -12.11 18.32
CA ASN A 58 3.05 -12.70 19.55
C ASN A 58 3.24 -11.65 20.67
N GLY A 59 3.39 -10.38 20.30
CA GLY A 59 3.58 -9.28 21.23
C GLY A 59 2.27 -8.68 21.74
N PRO A 60 2.33 -7.71 22.67
CA PRO A 60 1.15 -6.94 23.06
C PRO A 60 0.53 -6.23 21.86
N CYS A 61 -0.77 -5.92 21.96
CA CYS A 61 -1.45 -5.10 20.97
C CYS A 61 -0.87 -3.67 21.03
N PRO A 62 -0.43 -3.07 19.91
CA PRO A 62 0.02 -1.69 19.91
C PRO A 62 -1.07 -0.74 20.38
N VAL A 63 -0.68 0.40 20.93
CA VAL A 63 -1.60 1.46 21.35
C VAL A 63 -1.23 2.73 20.59
N ILE A 64 -2.18 3.23 19.80
CA ILE A 64 -2.01 4.49 19.09
C ILE A 64 -2.32 5.63 20.06
N PRO A 65 -1.40 6.58 20.27
CA PRO A 65 -1.65 7.70 21.14
C PRO A 65 -2.67 8.67 20.51
N ASP A 66 -3.40 9.35 21.38
CA ASP A 66 -4.23 10.49 20.97
C ASP A 66 -3.34 11.69 20.58
N ASN A 67 -3.82 12.48 19.62
CA ASN A 67 -3.19 13.73 19.16
C ASN A 67 -1.80 13.53 18.52
N LEU A 68 -1.76 12.76 17.43
CA LEU A 68 -0.53 12.56 16.66
C LEU A 68 -0.02 13.88 16.03
N THR A 69 1.29 14.08 16.12
CA THR A 69 2.00 15.19 15.46
C THR A 69 2.64 14.71 14.15
N GLY A 70 3.06 15.64 13.29
CA GLY A 70 3.79 15.29 12.05
C GLY A 70 5.05 14.46 12.31
N TYR A 71 5.77 14.73 13.40
CA TYR A 71 6.92 13.93 13.83
C TYR A 71 6.51 12.49 14.18
N SER A 72 5.45 12.33 14.98
CA SER A 72 4.93 11.02 15.37
C SER A 72 4.43 10.22 14.15
N LEU A 73 3.70 10.89 13.24
CA LEU A 73 3.15 10.29 12.01
C LEU A 73 4.24 9.77 11.06
N ARG A 74 5.39 10.43 11.02
CA ARG A 74 6.54 10.02 10.19
C ARG A 74 7.43 8.97 10.85
N SER A 75 7.21 8.64 12.12
CA SER A 75 8.04 7.67 12.83
C SER A 75 7.78 6.23 12.34
N ILE A 76 8.86 5.45 12.19
CA ILE A 76 8.78 4.03 11.82
C ILE A 76 7.88 3.27 12.79
N LYS A 77 8.01 3.56 14.10
CA LYS A 77 7.23 2.90 15.15
C LYS A 77 5.72 3.06 14.95
N PHE A 78 5.24 4.30 14.79
CA PHE A 78 3.81 4.55 14.60
C PHE A 78 3.29 3.84 13.35
N GLN A 79 4.02 3.95 12.24
CA GLN A 79 3.59 3.38 10.97
C GLN A 79 3.55 1.85 11.01
N ALA A 80 4.55 1.21 11.63
CA ALA A 80 4.52 -0.24 11.84
C ALA A 80 3.35 -0.64 12.76
N ASP A 81 3.18 0.05 13.89
CA ASP A 81 2.14 -0.23 14.89
C ASP A 81 0.73 -0.13 14.30
N VAL A 82 0.43 0.89 13.50
CA VAL A 82 -0.91 1.09 12.93
C VAL A 82 -1.24 0.05 11.86
N PHE A 83 -0.27 -0.39 11.06
CA PHE A 83 -0.44 -1.47 10.09
C PHE A 83 -0.58 -2.83 10.78
N PHE A 84 0.20 -3.09 11.85
CA PHE A 84 0.02 -4.28 12.67
C PHE A 84 -1.38 -4.32 13.29
N LEU A 85 -1.88 -3.20 13.81
CA LEU A 85 -3.24 -3.15 14.36
C LEU A 85 -4.30 -3.51 13.32
N ARG A 86 -4.19 -2.94 12.12
CA ARG A 86 -5.11 -3.23 11.02
C ARG A 86 -5.11 -4.70 10.63
N GLU A 87 -3.95 -5.29 10.40
CA GLU A 87 -3.85 -6.71 10.03
C GLU A 87 -4.34 -7.62 11.16
N ARG A 88 -4.03 -7.30 12.43
CA ARG A 88 -4.52 -8.07 13.60
C ARG A 88 -6.03 -8.04 13.71
N ASP A 89 -6.65 -6.89 13.52
CA ASP A 89 -8.11 -6.73 13.61
C ASP A 89 -8.81 -7.49 12.48
N LEU A 90 -8.38 -7.26 11.23
CA LEU A 90 -8.93 -7.95 10.05
C LEU A 90 -8.77 -9.46 10.14
N LEU A 91 -7.62 -9.97 10.56
CA LEU A 91 -7.39 -11.41 10.69
C LEU A 91 -8.32 -12.03 11.74
N LYS A 92 -8.51 -11.37 12.88
CA LYS A 92 -9.45 -11.84 13.91
C LYS A 92 -10.89 -11.86 13.41
N ARG A 93 -11.31 -10.82 12.69
CA ARG A 93 -12.66 -10.75 12.08
C ARG A 93 -12.85 -11.85 11.05
N TYR A 94 -11.89 -12.02 10.16
CA TYR A 94 -11.94 -13.07 9.13
C TYR A 94 -12.03 -14.47 9.74
N VAL A 95 -11.21 -14.76 10.75
CA VAL A 95 -11.28 -16.04 11.48
C VAL A 95 -12.64 -16.24 12.15
N ALA A 96 -13.18 -15.19 12.79
CA ALA A 96 -14.47 -15.26 13.46
C ALA A 96 -15.62 -15.51 12.48
N GLU A 97 -15.63 -14.83 11.34
CA GLU A 97 -16.66 -14.97 10.31
C GLU A 97 -16.62 -16.35 9.64
N VAL A 98 -15.42 -16.83 9.27
CA VAL A 98 -15.27 -18.20 8.75
C VAL A 98 -15.74 -19.24 9.76
N SER A 99 -15.43 -19.04 11.05
CA SER A 99 -15.88 -19.94 12.12
C SER A 99 -17.40 -19.89 12.30
N GLN A 100 -18.02 -18.72 12.13
CA GLN A 100 -19.47 -18.54 12.19
C GLN A 100 -20.17 -19.32 11.08
N TYR A 101 -19.69 -19.25 9.83
CA TYR A 101 -20.27 -20.01 8.72
C TYR A 101 -20.10 -21.52 8.90
N GLN A 102 -18.95 -21.97 9.42
CA GLN A 102 -18.75 -23.40 9.75
C GLN A 102 -19.74 -23.87 10.84
N ALA A 103 -20.01 -23.03 11.85
CA ALA A 103 -20.99 -23.34 12.88
C ALA A 103 -22.43 -23.42 12.33
N GLN A 104 -22.70 -22.79 11.18
CA GLN A 104 -23.97 -22.89 10.45
C GLN A 104 -24.03 -24.10 9.51
N GLY A 105 -23.02 -24.99 9.54
CA GLY A 105 -22.98 -26.21 8.74
C GLY A 105 -22.36 -26.06 7.35
N GLN A 106 -21.80 -24.89 7.03
CA GLN A 106 -21.04 -24.71 5.78
C GLN A 106 -19.74 -25.51 5.81
N SER A 107 -19.32 -26.01 4.65
CA SER A 107 -17.98 -26.59 4.51
C SER A 107 -16.91 -25.52 4.78
N LYS A 108 -15.66 -25.95 5.02
CA LYS A 108 -14.55 -25.00 5.22
C LYS A 108 -14.35 -24.13 3.99
N GLU A 109 -14.39 -24.73 2.81
CA GLU A 109 -14.22 -24.08 1.52
C GLU A 109 -15.35 -23.08 1.25
N ASP A 110 -16.60 -23.44 1.53
CA ASP A 110 -17.76 -22.55 1.38
C ASP A 110 -17.71 -21.39 2.39
N ALA A 111 -17.36 -21.67 3.65
CA ALA A 111 -17.19 -20.62 4.66
C ALA A 111 -16.13 -19.59 4.25
N ILE A 112 -15.02 -20.03 3.66
CA ILE A 112 -13.98 -19.15 3.13
C ILE A 112 -14.50 -18.33 1.95
N LEU A 113 -15.29 -18.93 1.05
CA LEU A 113 -15.89 -18.24 -0.09
C LEU A 113 -16.93 -17.20 0.36
N LEU A 114 -17.76 -17.52 1.36
CA LEU A 114 -18.75 -16.60 1.92
C LEU A 114 -18.10 -15.41 2.65
N SER A 115 -16.88 -15.58 3.16
CA SER A 115 -16.07 -14.55 3.81
C SER A 115 -15.12 -13.81 2.87
N TYR A 116 -15.36 -13.82 1.55
CA TYR A 116 -14.39 -13.29 0.58
C TYR A 116 -14.04 -11.82 0.79
N GLN A 117 -15.00 -10.97 1.19
CA GLN A 117 -14.77 -9.53 1.36
C GLN A 117 -13.76 -9.24 2.47
N LEU A 118 -13.94 -9.82 3.66
CA LEU A 118 -12.96 -9.74 4.73
C LEU A 118 -11.63 -10.40 4.36
N GLY A 119 -11.68 -11.47 3.56
CA GLY A 119 -10.49 -12.13 3.03
C GLY A 119 -9.67 -11.19 2.13
N GLU A 120 -10.31 -10.44 1.24
CA GLU A 120 -9.67 -9.47 0.36
C GLU A 120 -9.07 -8.30 1.16
N GLU A 121 -9.84 -7.74 2.11
CA GLU A 121 -9.35 -6.66 2.98
C GLU A 121 -8.12 -7.10 3.80
N LEU A 122 -8.15 -8.33 4.34
CA LEU A 122 -7.02 -8.90 5.06
C LEU A 122 -5.79 -9.09 4.16
N ALA A 123 -5.99 -9.63 2.95
CA ALA A 123 -4.89 -9.84 2.01
C ALA A 123 -4.24 -8.52 1.57
N ARG A 124 -5.05 -7.48 1.37
CA ARG A 124 -4.57 -6.12 1.12
C ARG A 124 -3.76 -5.59 2.30
N ALA A 125 -4.30 -5.67 3.53
CA ALA A 125 -3.60 -5.20 4.73
C ALA A 125 -2.26 -5.91 4.94
N PHE A 126 -2.21 -7.22 4.69
CA PHE A 126 -0.97 -8.01 4.71
C PHE A 126 0.06 -7.53 3.69
N THR A 127 -0.40 -7.32 2.45
CA THR A 127 0.46 -6.90 1.34
C THR A 127 1.03 -5.52 1.62
N GLU A 128 0.19 -4.60 2.07
CA GLU A 128 0.60 -3.23 2.35
C GLU A 128 1.59 -3.14 3.52
N ARG A 129 1.38 -3.93 4.57
CA ARG A 129 2.33 -4.08 5.68
C ARG A 129 3.66 -4.66 5.21
N THR A 130 3.62 -5.67 4.33
CA THR A 130 4.84 -6.31 3.81
C THR A 130 5.66 -5.33 2.98
N ILE A 131 5.01 -4.54 2.11
CA ILE A 131 5.67 -3.46 1.35
C ILE A 131 6.27 -2.43 2.31
N LEU A 132 5.53 -1.98 3.32
CA LEU A 132 6.04 -1.02 4.31
C LEU A 132 7.30 -1.55 5.01
N GLN A 133 7.28 -2.83 5.40
CA GLN A 133 8.41 -3.49 6.06
C GLN A 133 9.64 -3.54 5.15
N THR A 134 9.46 -3.87 3.86
CA THR A 134 10.56 -3.84 2.88
C THR A 134 11.14 -2.44 2.71
N ILE A 135 10.30 -1.40 2.67
CA ILE A 135 10.77 0.00 2.59
C ILE A 135 11.55 0.36 3.87
N ILE A 136 11.06 -0.01 5.06
CA ILE A 136 11.75 0.23 6.33
C ILE A 136 13.13 -0.44 6.32
N GLU A 137 13.23 -1.69 5.87
CA GLU A 137 14.50 -2.41 5.79
C GLU A 137 15.51 -1.75 4.84
N ALA A 138 15.02 -1.29 3.68
CA ALA A 138 15.83 -0.52 2.73
C ALA A 138 16.31 0.81 3.32
N GLU A 139 15.43 1.57 3.99
CA GLU A 139 15.78 2.82 4.67
C GLU A 139 16.83 2.57 5.77
N MET A 140 16.63 1.55 6.60
CA MET A 140 17.53 1.23 7.71
C MET A 140 18.91 0.78 7.24
N SER A 141 18.98 0.15 6.06
CA SER A 141 20.24 -0.30 5.43
C SER A 141 20.95 0.80 4.63
N SER A 142 20.32 1.97 4.48
CA SER A 142 20.87 3.11 3.76
C SER A 142 21.53 4.15 4.68
N SER A 143 22.20 5.14 4.10
CA SER A 143 22.87 6.22 4.85
C SER A 143 22.83 7.55 4.11
N GLY A 144 23.10 8.64 4.83
CA GLY A 144 23.14 9.99 4.28
C GLY A 144 21.83 10.42 3.62
N SER A 145 21.96 11.19 2.53
CA SER A 145 20.81 11.75 1.80
C SER A 145 19.87 10.69 1.21
N LEU A 146 20.37 9.49 0.88
CA LEU A 146 19.52 8.40 0.42
C LEU A 146 18.55 7.96 1.50
N LYS A 147 19.02 7.88 2.75
CA LYS A 147 18.18 7.53 3.89
C LYS A 147 17.07 8.55 4.12
N ASP A 148 17.39 9.83 3.97
CA ASP A 148 16.42 10.91 4.14
C ASP A 148 15.31 10.82 3.07
N VAL A 149 15.67 10.58 1.81
CA VAL A 149 14.69 10.40 0.72
C VAL A 149 13.85 9.14 0.91
N LEU A 150 14.46 8.01 1.31
CA LEU A 150 13.73 6.78 1.62
C LEU A 150 12.76 6.98 2.79
N GLY A 151 13.14 7.76 3.81
CA GLY A 151 12.24 8.12 4.92
C GLY A 151 11.04 8.96 4.49
N LEU A 152 11.21 9.87 3.52
CA LEU A 152 10.10 10.61 2.90
C LEU A 152 9.18 9.67 2.12
N LEU A 153 9.73 8.78 1.29
CA LEU A 153 8.98 7.81 0.51
C LEU A 153 8.22 6.81 1.39
N ARG A 154 8.85 6.28 2.44
CA ARG A 154 8.19 5.44 3.46
C ARG A 154 7.00 6.16 4.07
N SER A 155 7.20 7.39 4.51
CA SER A 155 6.14 8.16 5.16
C SER A 155 5.00 8.50 4.19
N MET A 156 5.32 8.81 2.94
CA MET A 156 4.34 9.06 1.90
C MET A 156 3.49 7.81 1.64
N TYR A 157 4.14 6.66 1.45
CA TYR A 157 3.46 5.37 1.27
C TYR A 157 2.54 5.05 2.46
N ALA A 158 3.09 5.06 3.68
CA ALA A 158 2.33 4.69 4.88
C ALA A 158 1.11 5.60 5.10
N LEU A 159 1.25 6.92 4.92
CA LEU A 159 0.16 7.86 5.18
C LEU A 159 -0.89 7.87 4.07
N ILE A 160 -0.52 7.64 2.80
CA ILE A 160 -1.49 7.47 1.71
C ILE A 160 -2.31 6.19 1.92
N SER A 161 -1.66 5.06 2.24
CA SER A 161 -2.39 3.82 2.53
C SER A 161 -3.39 3.98 3.69
N ILE A 162 -3.05 4.81 4.68
CA ILE A 162 -3.99 5.16 5.76
C ILE A 162 -5.14 6.03 5.26
N GLU A 163 -4.86 7.03 4.43
CA GLU A 163 -5.87 7.96 3.91
C GLU A 163 -6.87 7.29 2.96
N GLU A 164 -6.41 6.37 2.12
CA GLU A 164 -7.21 5.71 1.08
C GLU A 164 -8.07 4.56 1.61
N ASP A 165 -7.71 3.98 2.75
CA ASP A 165 -8.39 2.82 3.31
C ASP A 165 -9.31 3.17 4.48
N SER A 166 -10.62 2.92 4.30
CA SER A 166 -11.62 3.25 5.31
C SER A 166 -11.54 2.39 6.57
N SER A 167 -10.90 1.21 6.53
CA SER A 167 -10.84 0.29 7.67
C SER A 167 -10.16 0.91 8.89
N PHE A 168 -9.21 1.84 8.68
CA PHE A 168 -8.57 2.58 9.76
C PHE A 168 -9.55 3.40 10.60
N LEU A 169 -10.64 3.90 10.00
CA LEU A 169 -11.71 4.61 10.68
C LEU A 169 -12.86 3.68 11.08
N GLN A 170 -13.31 2.83 10.15
CA GLN A 170 -14.46 1.94 10.32
C GLN A 170 -14.29 1.01 11.51
N TYR A 171 -13.07 0.52 11.74
CA TYR A 171 -12.76 -0.37 12.85
C TYR A 171 -12.14 0.34 14.07
N GLY A 172 -12.11 1.67 14.05
CA GLY A 172 -11.66 2.49 15.19
C GLY A 172 -10.17 2.37 15.50
N ILE A 173 -9.34 2.01 14.51
CA ILE A 173 -7.88 1.94 14.67
C ILE A 173 -7.30 3.35 14.85
N LEU A 174 -7.85 4.33 14.14
CA LEU A 174 -7.54 5.76 14.27
C LEU A 174 -8.77 6.56 14.66
N SER A 175 -8.56 7.55 15.53
CA SER A 175 -9.56 8.57 15.82
C SER A 175 -9.72 9.53 14.62
N LEU A 176 -10.89 10.19 14.53
CA LEU A 176 -11.13 11.22 13.50
C LEU A 176 -10.09 12.35 13.56
N VAL A 177 -9.64 12.71 14.77
CA VAL A 177 -8.60 13.73 14.98
C VAL A 177 -7.26 13.27 14.39
N ASN A 178 -6.84 12.05 14.68
CA ASN A 178 -5.62 11.48 14.14
C ASN A 178 -5.69 11.31 12.61
N PHE A 179 -6.83 10.90 12.09
CA PHE A 179 -7.04 10.77 10.64
C PHE A 179 -6.97 12.14 9.92
N ALA A 180 -7.55 13.19 10.50
CA ALA A 180 -7.41 14.54 9.97
C ALA A 180 -5.94 15.02 9.98
N ALA A 181 -5.16 14.63 11.01
CA ALA A 181 -3.73 14.91 11.08
C ALA A 181 -2.96 14.17 9.97
N VAL A 182 -3.30 12.91 9.67
CA VAL A 182 -2.74 12.14 8.54
C VAL A 182 -2.92 12.91 7.23
N LYS A 183 -4.16 13.32 6.90
CA LYS A 183 -4.45 14.07 5.66
C LYS A 183 -3.63 15.36 5.54
N LYS A 184 -3.52 16.11 6.65
CA LYS A 184 -2.70 17.33 6.69
C LYS A 184 -1.22 17.02 6.46
N GLU A 185 -0.75 15.90 6.97
CA GLU A 185 0.65 15.50 6.87
C GLU A 185 1.01 14.99 5.46
N VAL A 186 0.09 14.28 4.77
CA VAL A 186 0.24 13.90 3.35
C VAL A 186 0.51 15.14 2.49
N MET A 187 -0.26 16.22 2.67
CA MET A 187 -0.06 17.47 1.93
C MET A 187 1.31 18.11 2.16
N LYS A 188 1.87 17.97 3.36
CA LYS A 188 3.24 18.43 3.65
C LYS A 188 4.27 17.53 3.00
N LEU A 189 4.09 16.21 3.08
CA LEU A 189 4.98 15.25 2.42
C LEU A 189 5.04 15.46 0.91
N CYS A 190 3.92 15.80 0.25
CA CYS A 190 3.92 16.22 -1.15
C CYS A 190 4.84 17.43 -1.41
N SER A 191 4.88 18.39 -0.49
CA SER A 191 5.74 19.58 -0.59
C SER A 191 7.20 19.24 -0.32
N ASP A 192 7.47 18.39 0.67
CA ASP A 192 8.80 17.94 1.05
C ASP A 192 9.44 17.04 -0.03
N LEU A 193 8.63 16.21 -0.71
CA LEU A 193 9.09 15.30 -1.75
C LEU A 193 9.30 15.99 -3.10
N ARG A 194 8.60 17.09 -3.36
CA ARG A 194 8.66 17.86 -4.62
C ARG A 194 10.09 18.15 -5.11
N PRO A 195 11.03 18.69 -4.31
CA PRO A 195 12.40 18.95 -4.78
C PRO A 195 13.17 17.68 -5.17
N HIS A 196 12.73 16.51 -4.68
CA HIS A 196 13.36 15.21 -4.96
C HIS A 196 12.67 14.45 -6.11
N ALA A 197 11.48 14.86 -6.54
CA ALA A 197 10.62 14.09 -7.45
C ALA A 197 11.34 13.73 -8.76
N LEU A 198 11.99 14.70 -9.40
CA LEU A 198 12.76 14.46 -10.63
C LEU A 198 13.93 13.49 -10.38
N GLY A 199 14.67 13.68 -9.29
CA GLY A 199 15.78 12.79 -8.93
C GLY A 199 15.33 11.34 -8.70
N ILE A 200 14.16 11.16 -8.06
CA ILE A 200 13.58 9.84 -7.81
C ILE A 200 13.20 9.16 -9.13
N VAL A 201 12.46 9.82 -10.03
CA VAL A 201 12.05 9.19 -11.29
C VAL A 201 13.24 8.95 -12.22
N SER A 202 14.21 9.86 -12.25
CA SER A 202 15.44 9.68 -13.02
C SER A 202 16.29 8.51 -12.52
N SER A 203 16.21 8.18 -11.21
CA SER A 203 16.96 7.06 -10.63
C SER A 203 16.55 5.68 -11.16
N PHE A 204 15.36 5.55 -11.78
CA PHE A 204 14.95 4.32 -12.44
C PHE A 204 15.79 3.97 -13.68
N GLY A 205 16.55 4.94 -14.21
CA GLY A 205 17.46 4.70 -15.34
C GLY A 205 16.73 4.30 -16.63
N VAL A 206 15.45 4.68 -16.77
CA VAL A 206 14.67 4.42 -17.97
C VAL A 206 15.23 5.27 -19.12
N PRO A 207 15.69 4.67 -20.24
CA PRO A 207 16.26 5.44 -21.34
C PRO A 207 15.21 6.35 -22.01
N ASP A 208 15.62 7.55 -22.41
CA ASP A 208 14.76 8.58 -23.01
C ASP A 208 13.92 8.08 -24.19
N SER A 209 14.44 7.12 -24.98
CA SER A 209 13.73 6.51 -26.11
C SER A 209 12.43 5.79 -25.72
N PHE A 210 12.31 5.36 -24.47
CA PHE A 210 11.12 4.71 -23.93
C PHE A 210 10.10 5.72 -23.36
N LEU A 211 10.50 6.97 -23.12
CA LEU A 211 9.63 8.00 -22.57
C LEU A 211 8.77 8.66 -23.67
N SER A 212 7.64 9.21 -23.27
CA SER A 212 6.76 9.99 -24.16
C SER A 212 7.21 11.45 -24.25
N PRO A 213 6.84 12.20 -25.31
CA PRO A 213 7.24 13.61 -25.48
C PRO A 213 6.89 14.52 -24.30
N ILE A 214 5.83 14.21 -23.54
CA ILE A 214 5.42 14.96 -22.35
C ILE A 214 6.42 14.85 -21.18
N ALA A 215 7.32 13.87 -21.20
CA ALA A 215 8.38 13.72 -20.21
C ALA A 215 9.53 14.74 -20.39
N PHE A 216 9.54 15.45 -21.52
CA PHE A 216 10.54 16.45 -21.89
C PHE A 216 9.90 17.85 -21.94
N ASP A 217 10.27 18.69 -22.92
CA ASP A 217 9.60 19.97 -23.13
C ASP A 217 8.23 19.76 -23.75
N TRP A 218 7.22 19.61 -22.89
CA TRP A 218 5.84 19.44 -23.32
C TRP A 218 5.27 20.70 -24.01
N VAL A 219 5.85 21.88 -23.77
CA VAL A 219 5.43 23.13 -24.40
C VAL A 219 5.92 23.15 -25.85
N GLU A 220 7.20 22.81 -26.06
CA GLU A 220 7.76 22.65 -27.39
C GLU A 220 7.04 21.54 -28.16
N ALA A 221 6.80 20.38 -27.53
CA ALA A 221 6.14 19.24 -28.16
C ALA A 221 4.70 19.52 -28.62
N ASN A 222 3.97 20.41 -27.93
CA ASN A 222 2.62 20.83 -28.32
C ASN A 222 2.60 22.12 -29.17
N SER A 223 3.76 22.71 -29.44
CA SER A 223 3.89 23.90 -30.26
C SER A 223 4.06 23.55 -31.75
N TRP A 224 3.02 23.00 -32.38
CA TRP A 224 2.98 22.89 -33.84
C TRP A 224 1.95 23.86 -34.45
N GLY A 225 2.46 24.96 -35.04
CA GLY A 225 1.85 25.66 -36.18
C GLY A 225 1.26 27.06 -35.97
N SER A 226 2.09 28.11 -35.93
CA SER A 226 1.75 29.31 -36.71
C SER A 226 2.34 29.10 -38.11
N PRO A 227 1.54 29.12 -39.20
CA PRO A 227 2.11 28.95 -40.53
C PRO A 227 3.07 30.10 -40.80
N ASN A 228 4.31 29.78 -41.18
CA ASN A 228 5.19 30.73 -41.83
C ASN A 228 4.44 31.33 -43.03
N SER A 229 4.07 32.61 -42.93
CA SER A 229 3.72 33.43 -44.08
C SER A 229 4.96 33.56 -44.95
N GLY A 230 5.14 32.60 -45.87
CA GLY A 230 6.09 32.71 -46.96
C GLY A 230 5.69 33.88 -47.85
N ASN A 231 6.63 34.80 -48.04
CA ASN A 231 6.55 35.90 -48.99
C ASN A 231 6.14 35.40 -50.38
N CYS A 232 5.01 35.91 -50.88
CA CYS A 232 4.79 36.14 -52.31
C CYS A 232 5.05 37.62 -52.60
#